data_AF-A0A8H7Y397-F1
#
_entry.id   AF-A0A8H7Y397-F1
#
_cell.length_a   1.000
_cell.length_b   1.000
_cell.length_c   1.000
_cell.angle_alpha   90.00
_cell.angle_beta   90.00
_cell.angle_gamma   90.00
#
_symmetry.space_group_name_H-M   'P 1'
#
loop_
_entity.id
_entity.type
_entity.pdbx_description
1 polymer ?
#
loop_
_entity_poly.entity_id
_entity_poly.type
_entity_poly.pdbx_seq_one_letter_code
_entity_poly.pdbx_strand_id
1 'polypeptide(L)'
;MALQQGWPTDNLKFKVNNDIRGLLDSVNDGSTSAFMWEWFTTKPFVDAGEARFIGSVPTPWPSWLIAAHPERAKSSDAKAFLDGLTTFVNGFDSEESRSTKNVAFIEEKFGYPREDIEAWLKTVKYPQSCSEIPTTVISDTLSVLEKAGVVKQPEGGFNVDDFVNKEVVSLT
;
A
#
# COMPACT_ATOMS: atom_id res chain seq x y z
N MET A 1 10.79 4.42 -9.26
CA MET A 1 11.45 4.04 -10.53
C MET A 1 12.43 5.11 -11.01
N ALA A 2 12.00 6.36 -11.27
CA ALA A 2 12.90 7.41 -11.78
C ALA A 2 14.19 7.59 -10.93
N LEU A 3 14.07 7.66 -9.59
CA LEU A 3 15.22 7.74 -8.68
C LEU A 3 16.18 6.54 -8.81
N GLN A 4 15.64 5.32 -8.93
CA GLN A 4 16.44 4.08 -9.08
C GLN A 4 17.16 4.01 -10.44
N GLN A 5 16.57 4.61 -11.47
CA GLN A 5 17.09 4.60 -12.84
C GLN A 5 17.86 5.88 -13.21
N GLY A 6 17.97 6.84 -12.29
CA GLY A 6 18.61 8.14 -12.54
C GLY A 6 17.91 8.98 -13.62
N TRP A 7 16.60 8.79 -13.83
CA TRP A 7 15.87 9.51 -14.87
C TRP A 7 15.59 10.96 -14.47
N PRO A 8 15.70 11.92 -15.41
CA PRO A 8 15.34 13.30 -15.15
C PRO A 8 13.84 13.42 -14.89
N THR A 9 13.48 14.07 -13.79
CA THR A 9 12.08 14.24 -13.38
C THR A 9 11.50 15.62 -13.69
N ASP A 10 12.34 16.59 -14.07
CA ASP A 10 11.97 18.01 -14.19
C ASP A 10 10.93 18.29 -15.28
N ASN A 11 10.82 17.39 -16.26
CA ASN A 11 9.90 17.52 -17.39
C ASN A 11 8.70 16.54 -17.33
N LEU A 12 8.53 15.83 -16.21
CA LEU A 12 7.38 14.93 -16.04
C LEU A 12 6.08 15.73 -15.99
N LYS A 13 5.09 15.30 -16.76
CA LYS A 13 3.75 15.89 -16.79
C LYS A 13 2.76 14.88 -16.23
N PHE A 14 1.92 15.33 -15.30
CA PHE A 14 0.89 14.50 -14.68
C PHE A 14 -0.49 14.95 -15.16
N LYS A 15 -1.38 13.98 -15.40
CA LYS A 15 -2.78 14.20 -15.77
C LYS A 15 -3.67 13.49 -14.76
N VAL A 16 -4.70 14.19 -14.27
CA VAL A 16 -5.71 13.60 -13.40
C VAL A 16 -6.71 12.85 -14.27
N ASN A 17 -6.80 11.53 -14.06
CA ASN A 17 -7.70 10.64 -14.80
C ASN A 17 -8.72 9.93 -13.90
N ASN A 18 -8.83 10.35 -12.63
CA ASN A 18 -9.76 9.83 -11.62
C ASN A 18 -9.54 8.36 -11.23
N ASP A 19 -10.04 7.43 -12.03
CA ASP A 19 -10.11 6.00 -11.71
C ASP A 19 -9.38 5.14 -12.76
N ILE A 20 -9.41 3.82 -12.55
CA ILE A 20 -8.72 2.88 -13.43
C ILE A 20 -9.24 2.93 -14.87
N ARG A 21 -10.52 3.22 -15.11
CA ARG A 21 -11.04 3.35 -16.48
C ARG A 21 -10.48 4.58 -17.16
N GLY A 22 -10.47 5.72 -16.48
CA GLY A 22 -9.82 6.92 -17.01
C GLY A 22 -8.31 6.72 -17.28
N LEU A 23 -7.61 5.94 -16.46
CA LEU A 23 -6.20 5.59 -16.69
C LEU A 23 -6.03 4.74 -17.96
N LEU A 24 -6.84 3.69 -18.12
CA LEU A 24 -6.85 2.81 -19.30
C LEU A 24 -7.17 3.60 -20.58
N ASP A 25 -8.22 4.43 -20.57
CA ASP A 25 -8.59 5.26 -21.72
C ASP A 25 -7.45 6.19 -22.12
N SER A 26 -6.78 6.79 -21.13
CA SER A 26 -5.74 7.80 -21.38
C SER A 26 -4.46 7.26 -22.03
N VAL A 27 -4.13 5.98 -21.82
CA VAL A 27 -2.97 5.37 -22.48
C VAL A 27 -3.31 4.90 -23.89
N ASN A 28 -4.58 4.55 -24.13
CA ASN A 28 -5.07 4.13 -25.44
C ASN A 28 -5.36 5.32 -26.37
N ASP A 29 -5.81 6.46 -25.83
CA ASP A 29 -6.03 7.70 -26.58
C ASP A 29 -4.75 8.55 -26.75
N GLY A 30 -3.66 8.17 -26.08
CA GLY A 30 -2.35 8.82 -26.15
C GLY A 30 -2.22 10.11 -25.31
N SER A 31 -3.21 10.44 -24.49
CA SER A 31 -3.16 11.61 -23.60
C SER A 31 -2.27 11.42 -22.37
N THR A 32 -1.93 10.18 -22.03
CA THR A 32 -0.81 9.85 -21.13
C THR A 32 0.06 8.76 -21.75
N SER A 33 1.34 8.71 -21.34
CA SER A 33 2.29 7.72 -21.85
C SER A 33 2.29 6.42 -21.04
N ALA A 34 1.94 6.48 -19.76
CA ALA A 34 1.87 5.34 -18.84
C ALA A 34 1.14 5.75 -17.56
N PHE A 35 0.67 4.76 -16.80
CA PHE A 35 0.22 4.93 -15.43
C PHE A 35 0.79 3.84 -14.52
N MET A 36 0.66 4.04 -13.20
CA MET A 36 1.02 3.05 -12.18
C MET A 36 -0.22 2.72 -11.36
N TRP A 37 -0.45 1.44 -11.12
CA TRP A 37 -1.57 0.93 -10.32
C TRP A 37 -1.18 -0.40 -9.68
N GLU A 38 -1.98 -0.87 -8.73
CA GLU A 38 -1.72 -2.16 -8.07
C GLU A 38 -1.87 -3.31 -9.08
N TRP A 39 -0.97 -4.30 -9.05
CA TRP A 39 -0.84 -5.30 -10.10
C TRP A 39 -2.04 -6.24 -10.19
N PHE A 40 -2.48 -6.83 -9.08
CA PHE A 40 -3.56 -7.83 -9.10
C PHE A 40 -4.91 -7.23 -9.48
N THR A 41 -5.14 -5.95 -9.17
CA THR A 41 -6.32 -5.17 -9.62
C THR A 41 -6.23 -4.70 -11.06
N THR A 42 -5.03 -4.65 -11.65
CA THR A 42 -4.82 -4.25 -13.05
C THR A 42 -4.76 -5.43 -14.01
N LYS A 43 -4.29 -6.59 -13.53
CA LYS A 43 -4.06 -7.81 -14.31
C LYS A 43 -5.27 -8.22 -15.17
N PRO A 44 -6.53 -8.19 -14.68
CA PRO A 44 -7.69 -8.52 -15.53
C PRO A 44 -7.80 -7.66 -16.80
N PHE A 45 -7.43 -6.38 -16.75
CA PHE A 45 -7.46 -5.47 -17.91
C PHE A 45 -6.29 -5.74 -18.86
N VAL A 46 -5.13 -6.12 -18.33
CA VAL A 46 -3.98 -6.54 -19.14
C VAL A 46 -4.29 -7.85 -19.87
N ASP A 47 -4.89 -8.82 -19.18
CA ASP A 47 -5.31 -10.10 -19.75
C ASP A 47 -6.39 -9.90 -20.83
N ALA A 48 -7.26 -8.90 -20.68
CA ALA A 48 -8.24 -8.49 -21.68
C ALA A 48 -7.65 -7.66 -22.84
N GLY A 49 -6.36 -7.31 -22.79
CA GLY A 49 -5.68 -6.52 -23.82
C GLY A 49 -5.96 -5.02 -23.78
N GLU A 50 -6.56 -4.51 -22.70
CA GLU A 50 -6.87 -3.07 -22.53
C GLU A 50 -5.64 -2.24 -22.12
N ALA A 51 -4.59 -2.88 -21.61
CA ALA A 51 -3.32 -2.26 -21.29
C ALA A 51 -2.15 -3.23 -21.45
N ARG A 52 -0.93 -2.71 -21.45
CA ARG A 52 0.31 -3.50 -21.50
C ARG A 52 1.13 -3.31 -20.23
N PHE A 53 1.46 -4.41 -19.56
CA PHE A 53 2.41 -4.41 -18.46
C PHE A 53 3.83 -4.15 -18.96
N ILE A 54 4.49 -3.12 -18.41
CA ILE A 54 5.86 -2.73 -18.80
C ILE A 54 6.87 -2.83 -17.66
N GLY A 55 6.41 -3.11 -16.43
CA GLY A 55 7.28 -3.25 -15.27
C GLY A 55 6.56 -2.97 -13.96
N SER A 56 7.24 -3.25 -12.86
CA SER A 56 6.77 -3.01 -11.50
C SER A 56 7.86 -2.33 -10.66
N VAL A 57 7.42 -1.67 -9.59
CA VAL A 57 8.32 -1.14 -8.56
C VAL A 57 7.68 -1.42 -7.21
N PRO A 58 8.31 -2.24 -6.34
CA PRO A 58 7.80 -2.46 -5.00
C PRO A 58 7.95 -1.18 -4.18
N THR A 59 6.98 -0.92 -3.29
CA THR A 59 7.12 0.15 -2.29
C THR A 59 8.19 -0.25 -1.27
N PRO A 60 9.05 0.69 -0.82
CA PRO A 60 10.06 0.38 0.18
C PRO A 60 9.52 0.37 1.62
N TRP A 61 8.21 0.61 1.80
CA TRP A 61 7.49 0.61 3.07
C TRP A 61 6.23 -0.28 3.00
N PRO A 62 5.59 -0.60 4.15
CA PRO A 62 4.36 -1.37 4.19
C PRO A 62 3.25 -0.72 3.36
N SER A 63 2.51 -1.52 2.60
CA SER A 63 1.48 -1.01 1.69
C SER A 63 0.25 -0.44 2.41
N TRP A 64 0.09 -0.72 3.70
CA TRP A 64 -1.08 -0.33 4.51
C TRP A 64 -0.66 0.13 5.90
N LEU A 65 -1.33 1.18 6.39
CA LEU A 65 -1.26 1.70 7.74
C LEU A 65 -2.67 2.08 8.22
N ILE A 66 -2.85 2.20 9.53
CA ILE A 66 -4.10 2.63 10.15
C ILE A 66 -3.88 4.03 10.70
N ALA A 67 -4.69 5.00 10.24
CA ALA A 67 -4.68 6.36 10.73
C ALA A 67 -5.96 6.64 11.52
N ALA A 68 -5.82 7.35 12.63
CA ALA A 68 -6.94 7.75 13.48
C ALA A 68 -6.85 9.26 13.76
N HIS A 69 -8.01 9.92 13.84
CA HIS A 69 -8.03 11.35 14.16
C HIS A 69 -7.70 11.56 15.63
N PRO A 70 -6.74 12.44 15.98
CA PRO A 70 -6.21 12.56 17.34
C PRO A 70 -7.26 12.89 18.39
N GLU A 71 -8.28 13.69 18.03
CA GLU A 71 -9.32 14.12 18.97
C GLU A 71 -10.61 13.31 18.91
N ARG A 72 -10.86 12.59 17.80
CA ARG A 72 -12.15 11.90 17.58
C ARG A 72 -12.07 10.40 17.86
N ALA A 73 -10.87 9.84 17.84
CA ALA A 73 -10.62 8.45 18.22
C ALA A 73 -9.96 8.42 19.60
N LYS A 74 -10.68 7.94 20.61
CA LYS A 74 -10.11 7.78 21.96
C LYS A 74 -9.01 6.73 21.93
N SER A 75 -7.91 6.97 22.64
CA SER A 75 -6.78 6.03 22.73
C SER A 75 -7.23 4.63 23.18
N SER A 76 -8.19 4.52 24.10
CA SER A 76 -8.74 3.23 24.56
C SER A 76 -9.43 2.44 23.45
N ASP A 77 -10.21 3.13 22.63
CA ASP A 77 -11.02 2.51 21.58
C ASP A 77 -10.13 2.10 20.41
N ALA A 78 -9.13 2.94 20.09
CA ALA A 78 -8.09 2.62 19.11
C ALA A 78 -7.27 1.39 19.52
N LYS A 79 -6.85 1.28 20.79
CA LYS A 79 -6.17 0.09 21.31
C LYS A 79 -7.02 -1.17 21.17
N ALA A 80 -8.25 -1.12 21.68
CA ALA A 80 -9.17 -2.26 21.62
C ALA A 80 -9.41 -2.72 20.18
N PHE A 81 -9.53 -1.78 19.24
CA PHE A 81 -9.61 -2.07 17.81
C PHE A 81 -8.35 -2.76 17.28
N LEU A 82 -7.15 -2.26 17.60
CA LEU A 82 -5.88 -2.85 17.13
C LEU A 82 -5.61 -4.23 17.73
N ASP A 83 -6.00 -4.47 18.99
CA ASP A 83 -5.88 -5.78 19.64
C ASP A 83 -6.80 -6.81 18.96
N GLY A 84 -8.05 -6.40 18.69
CA GLY A 84 -9.00 -7.20 17.93
C GLY A 84 -8.51 -7.47 16.52
N LEU A 85 -8.03 -6.44 15.82
CA LEU A 85 -7.49 -6.56 14.48
C LEU A 85 -6.28 -7.50 14.43
N THR A 86 -5.37 -7.41 15.39
CA THR A 86 -4.21 -8.31 15.52
C THR A 86 -4.67 -9.77 15.57
N THR A 87 -5.71 -10.05 16.37
CA THR A 87 -6.29 -11.40 16.47
C THR A 87 -6.82 -11.89 15.12
N PHE A 88 -7.59 -11.06 14.41
CA PHE A 88 -8.16 -11.43 13.11
C PHE A 88 -7.09 -11.55 12.02
N VAL A 89 -6.10 -10.67 12.01
CA VAL A 89 -4.99 -10.68 11.06
C VAL A 89 -4.15 -11.94 11.24
N ASN A 90 -3.76 -12.28 12.48
CA ASN A 90 -3.02 -13.52 12.76
C ASN A 90 -3.84 -14.77 12.40
N GLY A 91 -5.15 -14.73 12.67
CA GLY A 91 -6.07 -15.78 12.24
C GLY A 91 -6.09 -15.92 10.71
N PHE A 92 -6.22 -14.82 9.98
CA PHE A 92 -6.27 -14.81 8.51
C PHE A 92 -4.93 -15.21 7.89
N ASP A 93 -3.80 -14.79 8.47
CA ASP A 93 -2.45 -15.07 7.96
C ASP A 93 -1.91 -16.47 8.36
N SER A 94 -2.65 -17.22 9.17
CA SER A 94 -2.27 -18.60 9.52
C SER A 94 -2.16 -19.49 8.28
N GLU A 95 -1.23 -20.45 8.32
CA GLU A 95 -0.98 -21.40 7.24
C GLU A 95 -2.25 -22.17 6.83
N GLU A 96 -3.03 -22.59 7.83
CA GLU A 96 -4.33 -23.24 7.63
C GLU A 96 -5.30 -22.33 6.87
N SER A 97 -5.45 -21.07 7.29
CA SER A 97 -6.41 -20.15 6.67
C SER A 97 -6.02 -19.81 5.23
N ARG A 98 -4.72 -19.58 4.99
CA ARG A 98 -4.18 -19.27 3.66
C ARG A 98 -4.32 -20.45 2.69
N SER A 99 -4.21 -21.69 3.16
CA SER A 99 -4.34 -22.89 2.33
C SER A 99 -5.78 -23.38 2.15
N THR A 100 -6.75 -22.82 2.88
CA THR A 100 -8.15 -23.27 2.87
C THR A 100 -9.13 -22.13 2.57
N LYS A 101 -9.68 -21.50 3.63
CA LYS A 101 -10.85 -20.61 3.57
C LYS A 101 -10.58 -19.27 2.90
N ASN A 102 -9.34 -18.76 2.92
CA ASN A 102 -9.04 -17.43 2.38
C ASN A 102 -9.29 -17.37 0.88
N VAL A 103 -8.88 -18.40 0.13
CA VAL A 103 -9.05 -18.46 -1.32
C VAL A 103 -10.53 -18.37 -1.69
N ALA A 104 -11.35 -19.23 -1.08
CA ALA A 104 -12.80 -19.24 -1.34
C ALA A 104 -13.47 -17.92 -0.94
N PHE A 105 -13.07 -17.34 0.20
CA PHE A 105 -13.60 -16.06 0.65
C PHE A 105 -13.28 -14.92 -0.34
N ILE A 106 -12.01 -14.81 -0.78
CA ILE A 106 -11.59 -13.74 -1.69
C ILE A 106 -12.24 -13.91 -3.06
N GLU A 107 -12.33 -15.15 -3.56
CA GLU A 107 -13.01 -15.48 -4.82
C GLU A 107 -14.49 -15.08 -4.76
N GLU A 108 -15.21 -15.45 -3.70
CA GLU A 108 -16.64 -15.10 -3.53
C GLU A 108 -16.85 -13.58 -3.39
N LYS A 109 -15.98 -12.89 -2.63
CA LYS A 109 -16.17 -11.47 -2.32
C LYS A 109 -15.71 -10.52 -3.42
N PHE A 110 -14.65 -10.88 -4.15
CA PHE A 110 -14.01 -9.97 -5.08
C PHE A 110 -13.96 -10.50 -6.52
N GLY A 111 -14.29 -11.77 -6.76
CA GLY A 111 -14.39 -12.35 -8.10
C GLY A 111 -13.05 -12.53 -8.82
N TYR A 112 -11.93 -12.50 -8.10
CA TYR A 112 -10.62 -12.75 -8.69
C TYR A 112 -10.45 -14.25 -9.03
N PRO A 113 -9.73 -14.59 -10.12
CA PRO A 113 -9.38 -15.97 -10.43
C PRO A 113 -8.62 -16.63 -9.28
N ARG A 114 -8.94 -17.90 -8.99
CA ARG A 114 -8.31 -18.67 -7.91
C ARG A 114 -6.78 -18.63 -7.99
N GLU A 115 -6.22 -18.84 -9.19
CA GLU A 115 -4.77 -18.85 -9.41
C GLU A 115 -4.10 -17.52 -9.05
N ASP A 116 -4.77 -16.39 -9.30
CA ASP A 116 -4.27 -15.05 -8.98
C ASP A 116 -4.34 -14.81 -7.46
N ILE A 117 -5.39 -15.28 -6.80
CA ILE A 117 -5.53 -15.22 -5.34
C ILE A 117 -4.42 -16.03 -4.66
N GLU A 118 -4.17 -17.26 -5.13
CA GLU A 118 -3.11 -18.12 -4.61
C GLU A 118 -1.70 -17.55 -4.83
N ALA A 119 -1.51 -16.80 -5.91
CA ALA A 119 -0.27 -16.06 -6.18
C ALA A 119 -0.14 -14.77 -5.36
N TRP A 120 -1.25 -14.15 -4.97
CA TRP A 120 -1.30 -12.95 -4.13
C TRP A 120 -1.09 -13.26 -2.64
N LEU A 121 -1.76 -14.29 -2.11
CA LEU A 121 -1.24 -15.08 -0.98
C LEU A 121 0.18 -15.56 -1.36
N LYS A 122 1.04 -16.20 -0.59
CA LYS A 122 2.51 -16.26 -0.89
C LYS A 122 3.26 -14.91 -0.94
N THR A 123 2.75 -13.83 -1.54
CA THR A 123 3.46 -12.53 -1.62
C THR A 123 3.08 -11.56 -0.52
N VAL A 124 1.79 -11.49 -0.17
CA VAL A 124 1.31 -10.63 0.91
C VAL A 124 1.82 -11.11 2.27
N LYS A 125 2.28 -10.17 3.09
CA LYS A 125 2.74 -10.34 4.46
C LYS A 125 1.91 -9.47 5.39
N TYR A 126 1.64 -9.99 6.58
CA TYR A 126 0.89 -9.26 7.61
C TYR A 126 1.74 -9.04 8.88
N PRO A 127 1.48 -7.96 9.63
CA PRO A 127 2.14 -7.76 10.91
C PRO A 127 1.63 -8.76 11.95
N GLN A 128 2.51 -9.21 12.85
CA GLN A 128 2.12 -10.07 13.98
C GLN A 128 1.44 -9.27 15.10
N SER A 129 1.68 -7.96 15.15
CA SER A 129 1.05 -7.00 16.05
C SER A 129 0.65 -5.75 15.26
N CYS A 130 -0.62 -5.39 15.27
CA CYS A 130 -1.11 -4.16 14.62
C CYS A 130 -0.87 -2.90 15.46
N SER A 131 -0.35 -3.04 16.69
CA SER A 131 0.00 -1.92 17.57
C SER A 131 1.51 -1.65 17.61
N GLU A 132 2.30 -2.32 16.78
CA GLU A 132 3.74 -2.10 16.64
C GLU A 132 4.08 -1.55 15.26
N ILE A 133 4.99 -0.57 15.22
CA ILE A 133 5.53 -0.04 13.97
C ILE A 133 7.03 0.19 14.11
N PRO A 134 7.87 -0.42 13.25
CA PRO A 134 9.29 -0.13 13.26
C PRO A 134 9.55 1.34 12.97
N THR A 135 10.41 1.96 13.75
CA THR A 135 10.78 3.38 13.60
C THR A 135 11.27 3.69 12.19
N THR A 136 11.98 2.73 11.59
CA THR A 136 12.50 2.79 10.22
C THR A 136 11.41 2.94 9.17
N VAL A 137 10.20 2.40 9.39
CA VAL A 137 9.08 2.58 8.45
C VAL A 137 8.77 4.06 8.25
N ILE A 138 8.74 4.84 9.34
CA ILE A 138 8.42 6.28 9.27
C ILE A 138 9.63 7.04 8.72
N SER A 139 10.83 6.83 9.27
CA SER A 139 12.02 7.58 8.89
C SER A 139 12.41 7.35 7.43
N ASP A 140 12.40 6.10 6.97
CA ASP A 140 12.84 5.76 5.61
C ASP A 140 11.81 6.23 4.58
N THR A 141 10.52 6.14 4.90
CA THR A 141 9.44 6.70 4.07
C THR A 141 9.63 8.19 3.88
N LEU A 142 9.79 8.94 4.98
CA LEU A 142 9.99 10.40 4.92
C LEU A 142 11.28 10.76 4.16
N SER A 143 12.37 10.02 4.39
CA SER A 143 13.63 10.22 3.66
C SER A 143 13.49 10.01 2.15
N VAL A 144 12.77 8.96 1.73
CA VAL A 144 12.55 8.67 0.31
C VAL A 144 11.61 9.72 -0.32
N LEU A 145 10.55 10.11 0.36
CA LEU A 145 9.61 11.13 -0.13
C LEU A 145 10.28 12.50 -0.22
N GLU A 146 11.16 12.85 0.70
CA GLU A 146 11.96 14.07 0.66
C GLU A 146 12.93 14.05 -0.54
N LYS A 147 13.68 12.96 -0.73
CA LYS A 147 14.56 12.80 -1.90
C LYS A 147 13.82 12.84 -3.23
N ALA A 148 12.56 12.39 -3.23
CA ALA A 148 11.67 12.48 -4.39
C ALA A 148 11.01 13.86 -4.56
N GLY A 149 11.26 14.81 -3.65
CA GLY A 149 10.70 16.17 -3.69
C GLY A 149 9.21 16.26 -3.35
N VAL A 150 8.63 15.20 -2.78
CA VAL A 150 7.19 15.10 -2.44
C VAL A 150 6.88 15.81 -1.13
N VAL A 151 7.79 15.70 -0.15
CA VAL A 151 7.68 16.38 1.15
C VAL A 151 8.90 17.25 1.37
N LYS A 152 8.75 18.29 2.18
CA LYS A 152 9.86 19.14 2.62
C LYS A 152 10.14 18.85 4.09
N GLN A 153 11.40 18.62 4.41
CA GLN A 153 11.82 18.45 5.79
C GLN A 153 11.62 19.78 6.55
N PRO A 154 11.02 19.74 7.76
CA PRO A 154 10.88 20.91 8.59
C PRO A 154 12.23 21.32 9.20
N GLU A 155 12.30 22.55 9.71
CA GLU A 155 13.45 23.02 10.49
C GLU A 155 13.64 22.12 11.73
N GLY A 156 14.81 21.50 11.88
CA GLY A 156 15.09 20.52 12.94
C GLY A 156 14.88 19.06 12.56
N GLY A 157 14.40 18.77 11.34
CA GLY A 157 14.22 17.41 10.85
C GLY A 157 12.88 16.78 11.25
N PHE A 158 12.58 15.61 10.69
CA PHE A 158 11.37 14.88 11.03
C PHE A 158 11.50 14.23 12.42
N ASN A 159 10.49 14.44 13.27
CA ASN A 159 10.32 13.69 14.51
C ASN A 159 9.30 12.58 14.29
N VAL A 160 9.70 11.32 14.48
CA VAL A 160 8.83 10.15 14.30
C VAL A 160 7.64 10.15 15.26
N ASP A 161 7.79 10.77 16.42
CA ASP A 161 6.75 10.86 17.45
C ASP A 161 5.54 11.67 16.99
N ASP A 162 5.72 12.58 16.04
CA ASP A 162 4.64 13.40 15.49
C ASP A 162 3.65 12.56 14.64
N PHE A 163 4.06 11.36 14.23
CA PHE A 163 3.29 10.48 13.35
C PHE A 163 2.63 9.31 14.09
N VAL A 164 2.84 9.19 15.40
CA VAL A 164 2.30 8.09 16.21
C VAL A 164 1.72 8.58 17.53
N ASN A 165 0.63 7.96 17.97
CA ASN A 165 0.18 8.11 19.35
C ASN A 165 0.84 7.02 20.20
N LYS A 166 1.86 7.39 20.99
CA LYS A 166 2.59 6.47 21.88
C LYS A 166 1.76 5.88 23.00
N GLU A 167 0.59 6.44 23.29
CA GLU A 167 -0.33 5.75 24.18
C GLU A 167 -0.83 4.48 23.50
N VAL A 168 -1.11 4.50 22.19
CA VAL A 168 -1.80 3.46 21.42
C VAL A 168 -0.83 2.46 20.79
N VAL A 169 0.29 2.93 20.24
CA VAL A 169 1.24 2.10 19.49
C VAL A 169 2.65 2.19 20.06
N SER A 170 3.42 1.12 19.87
CA SER A 170 4.83 1.01 20.23
C SER A 170 5.70 1.18 18.99
N LEU A 171 6.67 2.09 19.07
CA LEU A 171 7.76 2.15 18.09
C LEU A 171 8.76 1.02 18.38
N THR A 172 9.12 0.25 17.35
CA THR A 172 10.10 -0.85 17.44
C THR A 172 11.37 -0.58 16.63
#